data_AF-A0A151BPI4-F1
#
_entry.id   AF-A0A151BPI4-F1
#
_cell.length_a   1.000
_cell.length_b   1.000
_cell.length_c   1.000
_cell.angle_alpha   90.00
_cell.angle_beta   90.00
_cell.angle_gamma   90.00
#
_symmetry.space_group_name_H-M   'P 1'
#
loop_
_entity.id
_entity.type
_entity.pdbx_description
1 polymer ?
#
loop_
_entity_poly.entity_id
_entity_poly.type
_entity_poly.pdbx_seq_one_letter_code
_entity_poly.pdbx_strand_id
1 'polypeptide(L)'
;MSRISVYQDRRAALLDLFQSGGVSERVFVKLYTEYSGKLNEMLNRRVSKLEELRAQLGERSKRLEELRFSLEELEARHKVGEIDAVTFEERSRGLKAEVTRLESEMKGLKANIEHLERVFADKSPREILNLEMKIKSFHESLEKFISEGRLSRESAEKIRPDIEEALTFLDSIIGKRKERERQLREQLEALHARYRVSEISIEEYERKKREIQEEIDRIWGVP
;
A
#
# COMPACT_ATOMS: atom_id res chain seq x y z
N MET A 1 -0.69 10.79 11.43
CA MET A 1 -0.11 9.44 11.40
C MET A 1 -1.22 8.41 11.57
N SER A 2 -1.22 7.33 10.77
CA SER A 2 -2.18 6.22 10.92
C SER A 2 -1.92 5.49 12.24
N ARG A 3 -2.94 4.96 12.92
CA ARG A 3 -2.70 4.13 14.11
C ARG A 3 -1.92 2.86 13.75
N ILE A 4 -2.10 2.33 12.55
CA ILE A 4 -1.38 1.16 12.04
C ILE A 4 0.12 1.46 11.93
N SER A 5 0.49 2.61 11.35
CA SER A 5 1.89 2.99 11.19
C SER A 5 2.60 3.17 12.54
N VAL A 6 1.92 3.74 13.53
CA VAL A 6 2.44 3.88 14.91
C VAL A 6 2.73 2.54 15.56
N TYR A 7 1.84 1.54 15.44
CA TYR A 7 2.08 0.21 16.02
C TYR A 7 3.19 -0.55 15.28
N GLN A 8 3.32 -0.36 13.96
CA GLN A 8 4.43 -0.89 13.20
C GLN A 8 5.77 -0.29 13.65
N ASP A 9 5.85 1.03 13.85
CA ASP A 9 7.05 1.70 14.36
C ASP A 9 7.43 1.20 15.76
N ARG A 10 6.45 1.05 16.66
CA ARG A 10 6.67 0.50 18.01
C ARG A 10 7.16 -0.94 17.96
N ARG A 11 6.62 -1.75 17.05
CA ARG A 11 7.06 -3.14 16.86
C ARG A 11 8.51 -3.16 16.39
N ALA A 12 8.88 -2.39 15.36
CA ALA A 12 10.26 -2.29 14.89
C ALA A 12 11.22 -1.76 15.97
N ALA A 13 10.82 -0.75 16.74
CA ALA A 13 11.62 -0.24 17.85
C ALA A 13 11.81 -1.28 18.98
N LEU A 14 10.79 -2.11 19.23
CA LEU A 14 10.89 -3.21 20.19
C LEU A 14 11.83 -4.31 19.70
N LEU A 15 11.83 -4.61 18.39
CA LEU A 15 12.82 -5.50 17.77
C LEU A 15 14.23 -4.96 18.02
N ASP A 16 14.51 -3.70 17.67
CA ASP A 16 15.81 -3.04 17.89
C ASP A 16 16.26 -3.13 19.37
N LEU A 17 15.35 -2.82 20.30
CA LEU A 17 15.61 -2.85 21.75
C LEU A 17 15.98 -4.25 22.25
N PHE A 18 15.33 -5.30 21.71
CA PHE A 18 15.68 -6.67 22.04
C PHE A 18 17.04 -7.05 21.44
N GLN A 19 17.33 -6.68 20.18
CA GLN A 19 18.63 -6.96 19.56
C GLN A 19 19.79 -6.35 20.35
N SER A 20 19.62 -5.12 20.85
CA SER A 20 20.62 -4.42 21.67
C SER A 20 20.74 -4.94 23.10
N GLY A 21 19.94 -5.94 23.50
CA GLY A 21 19.92 -6.48 24.87
C GLY A 21 19.28 -5.55 25.90
N GLY A 22 18.53 -4.53 25.47
CA GLY A 22 17.88 -3.56 26.35
C GLY A 22 16.63 -4.10 27.06
N VAL A 23 16.18 -5.32 26.71
CA VAL A 23 14.99 -5.95 27.29
C VAL A 23 15.15 -7.47 27.34
N SER A 24 14.59 -8.10 28.38
CA SER A 24 14.56 -9.56 28.51
C SER A 24 13.54 -10.21 27.57
N GLU A 25 13.71 -11.50 27.26
CA GLU A 25 12.74 -12.28 26.48
C GLU A 25 11.31 -12.13 27.00
N ARG A 26 11.13 -12.30 28.32
CA ARG A 26 9.79 -12.28 28.93
C ARG A 26 9.05 -10.97 28.66
N VAL A 27 9.75 -9.84 28.75
CA VAL A 27 9.16 -8.52 28.50
C VAL A 27 8.99 -8.29 27.01
N PHE A 28 9.97 -8.68 26.19
CA PHE A 28 9.91 -8.60 24.74
C PHE A 28 8.70 -9.35 24.18
N VAL A 29 8.54 -10.64 24.49
CA VAL A 29 7.46 -11.48 23.99
C VAL A 29 6.10 -10.90 24.41
N LYS A 30 5.94 -10.49 25.67
CA LYS A 30 4.70 -9.88 26.15
C LYS A 30 4.32 -8.63 25.33
N LEU A 31 5.24 -7.69 25.18
CA LEU A 31 4.98 -6.44 24.46
C LEU A 31 4.79 -6.69 22.96
N TYR A 32 5.55 -7.61 22.38
CA TYR A 32 5.45 -7.98 20.98
C TYR A 32 4.07 -8.56 20.68
N THR A 33 3.60 -9.53 21.48
CA THR A 33 2.25 -10.10 21.35
C THR A 33 1.16 -9.04 21.50
N GLU A 34 1.30 -8.11 22.44
CA GLU A 34 0.33 -7.01 22.60
C GLU A 34 0.28 -6.10 21.37
N TYR A 35 1.45 -5.71 20.84
CA TYR A 35 1.54 -4.85 19.67
C TYR A 35 1.06 -5.55 18.40
N SER A 36 1.47 -6.79 18.16
CA SER A 36 1.00 -7.59 17.01
C SER A 36 -0.50 -7.86 17.10
N GLY A 37 -1.03 -8.14 18.30
CA GLY A 37 -2.47 -8.32 18.51
C GLY A 37 -3.28 -7.07 18.14
N LYS A 38 -2.86 -5.89 18.64
CA LYS A 38 -3.50 -4.61 18.30
C LYS A 38 -3.37 -4.27 16.82
N LEU A 39 -2.22 -4.55 16.22
CA LEU A 39 -1.99 -4.35 14.80
C LEU A 39 -2.93 -5.21 13.95
N ASN A 40 -3.05 -6.50 14.28
CA ASN A 40 -3.94 -7.43 13.58
C ASN A 40 -5.40 -7.05 13.73
N GLU A 41 -5.84 -6.62 14.92
CA GLU A 41 -7.20 -6.08 15.12
C GLU A 41 -7.49 -4.89 14.19
N MET A 42 -6.54 -3.95 14.05
CA MET A 42 -6.69 -2.79 13.18
C MET A 42 -6.66 -3.16 11.69
N LEU A 43 -5.78 -4.07 11.29
CA LEU A 43 -5.69 -4.56 9.91
C LEU A 43 -6.97 -5.30 9.52
N ASN A 44 -7.49 -6.18 10.39
CA ASN A 44 -8.73 -6.90 10.14
C ASN A 44 -9.93 -5.95 10.02
N ARG A 45 -10.07 -4.98 10.93
CA ARG A 45 -11.12 -3.94 10.82
C ARG A 45 -11.06 -3.19 9.51
N ARG A 46 -9.84 -2.85 9.07
CA ARG A 46 -9.62 -2.18 7.78
C ARG A 46 -10.04 -3.07 6.62
N VAL A 47 -9.65 -4.34 6.61
CA VAL A 47 -10.02 -5.30 5.55
C VAL A 47 -11.54 -5.46 5.49
N SER A 48 -12.20 -5.69 6.62
CA SER A 48 -13.67 -5.79 6.66
C SER A 48 -14.34 -4.52 6.17
N LYS A 49 -13.81 -3.33 6.51
CA LYS A 49 -14.38 -2.07 6.01
C LYS A 49 -14.18 -1.90 4.52
N LEU A 50 -13.04 -2.32 3.97
CA LEU A 50 -12.80 -2.31 2.52
C LEU A 50 -13.77 -3.24 1.78
N GLU A 51 -14.02 -4.44 2.32
CA GLU A 51 -14.98 -5.39 1.75
C GLU A 51 -16.39 -4.80 1.75
N GLU A 52 -16.83 -4.21 2.86
CA GLU A 52 -18.13 -3.53 2.97
C GLU A 52 -18.27 -2.40 1.93
N LEU A 53 -17.27 -1.52 1.82
CA LEU A 53 -17.31 -0.41 0.87
C LEU A 53 -17.30 -0.88 -0.59
N ARG A 54 -16.56 -1.96 -0.90
CA ARG A 54 -16.52 -2.55 -2.24
C ARG A 54 -17.85 -3.22 -2.59
N ALA A 55 -18.49 -3.90 -1.64
CA ALA A 55 -19.84 -4.45 -1.83
C ALA A 55 -20.85 -3.34 -2.12
N GLN A 56 -20.84 -2.28 -1.32
CA GLN A 56 -21.68 -1.09 -1.52
C GLN A 56 -21.45 -0.40 -2.86
N LEU A 57 -20.18 -0.32 -3.30
CA LEU A 57 -19.83 0.23 -4.60
C LEU A 57 -20.38 -0.65 -5.72
N GLY A 58 -20.30 -1.97 -5.57
CA GLY A 58 -20.84 -2.95 -6.52
C GLY A 58 -22.36 -2.86 -6.65
N GLU A 59 -23.09 -2.78 -5.53
CA GLU A 59 -24.55 -2.61 -5.52
C GLU A 59 -24.98 -1.32 -6.23
N ARG A 60 -24.33 -0.20 -5.91
CA ARG A 60 -24.61 1.09 -6.57
C ARG A 60 -24.26 1.08 -8.05
N SER A 61 -23.20 0.36 -8.44
CA SER A 61 -22.82 0.21 -9.86
C SER A 61 -23.93 -0.50 -10.64
N LYS A 62 -24.46 -1.61 -10.11
CA LYS A 62 -25.60 -2.32 -10.71
C LYS A 62 -26.83 -1.42 -10.83
N ARG A 63 -27.14 -0.68 -9.75
CA ARG A 63 -28.28 0.25 -9.76
C ARG A 63 -28.13 1.35 -10.80
N LEU A 64 -26.92 1.87 -10.98
CA LEU A 64 -26.61 2.86 -12.00
C LEU A 64 -26.84 2.31 -13.42
N GLU A 65 -26.44 1.06 -13.67
CA GLU A 65 -26.69 0.37 -14.94
C GLU A 65 -28.20 0.22 -15.22
N GLU A 66 -28.99 -0.20 -14.22
CA GLU A 66 -30.45 -0.31 -14.34
C GLU A 66 -31.12 1.04 -14.68
N LEU A 67 -30.66 2.13 -14.06
CA LEU A 67 -31.20 3.47 -14.32
C LEU A 67 -30.82 3.97 -15.71
N ARG A 68 -29.61 3.67 -16.18
CA ARG A 68 -29.18 3.99 -17.54
C ARG A 68 -30.00 3.22 -18.58
N PHE A 69 -30.26 1.93 -18.33
CA PHE A 69 -31.16 1.14 -19.15
C PHE A 69 -32.59 1.71 -19.16
N SER A 70 -33.11 2.11 -17.98
CA SER A 70 -34.44 2.73 -17.87
C SER A 70 -34.53 4.06 -18.63
N LEU A 71 -33.45 4.85 -18.65
CA LEU A 71 -33.37 6.07 -19.45
C LEU A 71 -33.38 5.77 -20.95
N GLU A 72 -32.61 4.77 -21.39
CA GLU A 72 -32.58 4.33 -22.79
C GLU A 72 -33.96 3.83 -23.26
N GLU A 73 -34.62 3.02 -22.44
CA GLU A 73 -35.98 2.56 -22.70
C GLU A 73 -36.97 3.73 -22.81
N LEU A 74 -36.91 4.68 -21.86
CA LEU A 74 -37.76 5.87 -21.86
C LEU A 74 -37.55 6.72 -23.13
N GLU A 75 -36.31 6.87 -23.58
CA GLU A 75 -35.97 7.55 -24.83
C GLU A 75 -36.51 6.82 -26.06
N ALA A 76 -36.44 5.49 -26.10
CA ALA A 76 -36.98 4.69 -27.21
C ALA A 76 -38.50 4.83 -27.31
N ARG A 77 -39.21 4.71 -26.19
CA ARG A 77 -40.68 4.83 -26.13
C ARG A 77 -41.16 6.22 -26.56
N HIS A 78 -40.48 7.28 -26.13
CA HIS A 78 -40.76 8.64 -26.61
C HIS A 78 -40.54 8.79 -28.12
N LYS A 79 -39.44 8.23 -28.66
CA LYS A 79 -39.14 8.28 -30.11
C LYS A 79 -40.16 7.53 -30.97
N VAL A 80 -40.73 6.44 -30.46
CA VAL A 80 -41.83 5.70 -31.12
C VAL A 80 -43.19 6.37 -30.94
N GLY A 81 -43.27 7.41 -30.09
CA GLY A 81 -44.51 8.16 -29.85
C GLY A 81 -45.45 7.52 -28.83
N GLU A 82 -44.98 6.56 -28.04
CA GLU A 82 -45.76 5.94 -26.95
C GLU A 82 -45.95 6.89 -25.75
N ILE A 83 -45.06 7.87 -25.61
CA ILE A 83 -45.03 8.82 -24.49
C ILE A 83 -44.92 10.23 -25.08
N ASP A 84 -45.70 11.18 -24.56
CA ASP A 84 -45.62 12.58 -24.95
C ASP A 84 -44.37 13.28 -24.39
N ALA A 85 -44.02 14.43 -24.97
CA ALA A 85 -42.82 15.17 -24.60
C ALA A 85 -42.81 15.63 -23.13
N VAL A 86 -43.97 15.98 -22.56
CA VAL A 86 -44.06 16.49 -21.18
C VAL A 86 -43.80 15.36 -20.19
N THR A 87 -44.45 14.21 -20.40
CA THR A 87 -44.23 13.01 -19.58
C THR A 87 -42.80 12.48 -19.71
N PHE A 88 -42.22 12.51 -20.92
CA PHE A 88 -40.83 12.14 -21.16
C PHE A 88 -39.87 13.04 -20.37
N GLU A 89 -40.02 14.36 -20.46
CA GLU A 89 -39.14 15.31 -19.79
C GLU A 89 -39.16 15.16 -18.27
N GLU A 90 -40.36 15.01 -17.68
CA GLU A 90 -40.51 14.83 -16.23
C GLU A 90 -39.78 13.57 -15.74
N ARG A 91 -40.04 12.42 -16.38
CA ARG A 91 -39.43 11.14 -16.03
C ARG A 91 -37.93 11.13 -16.28
N SER A 92 -37.48 11.68 -17.40
CA SER A 92 -36.07 11.79 -17.74
C SER A 92 -35.31 12.63 -16.72
N ARG A 93 -35.91 13.74 -16.27
CA ARG A 93 -35.33 14.61 -15.23
C ARG A 93 -35.16 13.86 -13.90
N GLY A 94 -36.17 13.10 -13.48
CA GLY A 94 -36.10 12.29 -12.26
C GLY A 94 -35.00 11.23 -12.32
N LEU A 95 -34.95 10.47 -13.42
CA LEU A 95 -33.91 9.45 -13.62
C LEU A 95 -32.50 10.06 -13.70
N LYS A 96 -32.32 11.18 -14.41
CA LYS A 96 -31.03 11.88 -14.50
C LYS A 96 -30.56 12.41 -13.14
N ALA A 97 -31.48 12.95 -12.34
CA ALA A 97 -31.15 13.40 -10.98
C ALA A 97 -30.66 12.24 -10.10
N GLU A 98 -31.31 11.08 -10.20
CA GLU A 98 -30.91 9.88 -9.49
C GLU A 98 -29.55 9.34 -9.95
N VAL A 99 -29.31 9.33 -11.26
CA VAL A 99 -28.00 8.97 -11.85
C VAL A 99 -26.89 9.87 -11.28
N THR A 100 -27.09 11.19 -11.29
CA THR A 100 -26.10 12.14 -10.76
C THR A 100 -25.85 11.94 -9.27
N ARG A 101 -26.92 11.65 -8.50
CA ARG A 101 -26.81 11.35 -7.07
C ARG A 101 -25.94 10.11 -6.82
N LEU A 102 -26.23 9.00 -7.51
CA LEU A 102 -25.48 7.76 -7.37
C LEU A 102 -24.02 7.90 -7.80
N GLU A 103 -23.74 8.60 -8.90
CA GLU A 103 -22.36 8.85 -9.34
C GLU A 103 -21.56 9.63 -8.29
N SER A 104 -22.19 10.61 -7.63
CA SER A 104 -21.58 11.35 -6.51
C SER A 104 -21.29 10.44 -5.31
N GLU A 105 -22.25 9.60 -4.90
CA GLU A 105 -22.05 8.64 -3.81
C GLU A 105 -20.92 7.64 -4.12
N MET A 106 -20.92 7.10 -5.34
CA MET A 106 -19.87 6.19 -5.80
C MET A 106 -18.48 6.85 -5.80
N LYS A 107 -18.39 8.13 -6.15
CA LYS A 107 -17.15 8.90 -6.05
C LYS A 107 -16.67 8.99 -4.60
N GLY A 108 -17.58 9.25 -3.66
CA GLY A 108 -17.26 9.25 -2.22
C GLY A 108 -16.77 7.88 -1.73
N LEU A 109 -17.43 6.79 -2.13
CA LEU A 109 -17.00 5.43 -1.79
C LEU A 109 -15.62 5.10 -2.34
N LYS A 110 -15.35 5.43 -3.61
CA LYS A 110 -14.04 5.23 -4.24
C LYS A 110 -12.94 5.98 -3.48
N ALA A 111 -13.17 7.25 -3.12
CA ALA A 111 -12.22 8.03 -2.33
C ALA A 111 -11.95 7.41 -0.95
N ASN A 112 -12.97 6.88 -0.27
CA ASN A 112 -12.82 6.19 1.01
C ASN A 112 -12.03 4.87 0.86
N ILE A 113 -12.29 4.09 -0.20
CA ILE A 113 -11.55 2.87 -0.52
C ILE A 113 -10.07 3.22 -0.76
N GLU A 114 -9.79 4.20 -1.61
CA GLU A 114 -8.42 4.64 -1.89
C GLU A 114 -7.70 5.13 -0.63
N HIS A 115 -8.40 5.86 0.25
CA HIS A 115 -7.83 6.32 1.51
C HIS A 115 -7.46 5.14 2.42
N LEU A 116 -8.36 4.17 2.59
CA LEU A 116 -8.09 2.97 3.38
C LEU A 116 -7.00 2.11 2.75
N GLU A 117 -6.90 2.03 1.42
CA GLU A 117 -5.86 1.28 0.72
C GLU A 117 -4.44 1.78 1.07
N ARG A 118 -4.28 3.09 1.33
CA ARG A 118 -2.99 3.70 1.70
C ARG A 118 -2.66 3.55 3.20
N VAL A 119 -2.26 2.35 3.61
CA VAL A 119 -1.93 2.01 5.02
C VAL A 119 -0.87 2.92 5.64
N PHE A 120 0.14 3.29 4.86
CA PHE A 120 1.26 4.15 5.26
C PHE A 120 1.24 5.50 4.53
N ALA A 121 0.06 6.09 4.35
CA ALA A 121 -0.08 7.41 3.71
C ALA A 121 0.74 8.52 4.39
N ASP A 122 1.08 8.33 5.66
CA ASP A 122 1.86 9.23 6.49
C ASP A 122 3.37 8.97 6.47
N LYS A 123 3.86 7.98 5.71
CA LYS A 123 5.28 7.66 5.58
C LYS A 123 5.77 7.82 4.15
N SER A 124 6.98 8.33 4.01
CA SER A 124 7.73 8.28 2.76
C SER A 124 8.13 6.84 2.41
N PRO A 125 8.36 6.52 1.12
CA PRO A 125 8.90 5.23 0.72
C PRO A 125 10.21 4.87 1.45
N ARG A 126 11.06 5.86 1.73
CA ARG A 126 12.32 5.67 2.46
C ARG A 126 12.10 5.24 3.91
N GLU A 127 11.12 5.82 4.61
CA GLU A 127 10.77 5.41 5.97
C GLU A 127 10.23 3.97 6.00
N ILE A 128 9.44 3.59 5.00
CA ILE A 128 8.93 2.21 4.86
C ILE A 128 10.09 1.23 4.62
N LEU A 129 11.06 1.60 3.77
CA LEU A 129 12.27 0.80 3.55
C LEU A 129 13.09 0.65 4.83
N ASN A 130 13.28 1.73 5.59
CA ASN A 130 14.01 1.68 6.86
C ASN A 130 13.31 0.76 7.87
N LEU A 131 11.98 0.78 7.92
CA LEU A 131 11.19 -0.14 8.74
C LEU A 131 11.40 -1.61 8.31
N GLU A 132 11.32 -1.87 7.01
CA GLU A 132 11.58 -3.20 6.43
C GLU A 132 12.98 -3.71 6.80
N MET A 133 14.01 -2.86 6.67
CA MET A 133 15.39 -3.23 6.99
C MET A 133 15.57 -3.61 8.46
N LYS A 134 14.94 -2.89 9.40
CA LYS A 134 14.99 -3.22 10.83
C LYS A 134 14.37 -4.58 11.12
N ILE A 135 13.17 -4.81 10.58
CA ILE A 135 12.45 -6.08 10.73
C ILE A 135 13.25 -7.23 10.12
N LYS A 136 13.85 -7.01 8.93
CA LYS A 136 14.69 -7.99 8.24
C LYS A 136 15.95 -8.32 9.02
N SER A 137 16.65 -7.34 9.58
CA SER A 137 17.83 -7.55 10.40
C SER A 137 17.52 -8.40 11.64
N PHE A 138 16.38 -8.15 12.28
CA PHE A 138 15.93 -8.99 13.38
C PHE A 138 15.66 -10.42 12.93
N HIS A 139 14.95 -10.59 11.81
CA HIS A 139 14.65 -11.90 11.22
C HIS A 139 15.92 -12.72 10.98
N GLU A 140 16.93 -12.10 10.36
CA GLU A 140 18.24 -12.73 10.10
C GLU A 140 19.00 -13.09 11.40
N SER A 141 18.74 -12.37 12.49
CA SER A 141 19.37 -12.60 13.80
C SER A 141 18.62 -13.61 14.68
N LEU A 142 17.45 -14.11 14.26
CA LEU A 142 16.61 -14.99 15.09
C LEU A 142 17.36 -16.24 15.56
N GLU A 143 18.04 -16.96 14.64
CA GLU A 143 18.79 -18.18 14.98
C GLU A 143 19.91 -17.91 15.97
N LYS A 144 20.58 -16.77 15.83
CA LYS A 144 21.61 -16.33 16.77
C LYS A 144 21.02 -16.15 18.17
N PHE A 145 19.88 -15.48 18.32
CA PHE A 145 19.24 -15.29 19.63
C PHE A 145 18.80 -16.59 20.28
N ILE A 146 18.37 -17.57 19.48
CA ILE A 146 18.05 -18.92 19.99
C ILE A 146 19.31 -19.61 20.50
N SER A 147 20.39 -19.59 19.71
CA SER A 147 21.67 -20.21 20.09
C SER A 147 22.31 -19.59 21.32
N GLU A 148 22.14 -18.27 21.51
CA GLU A 148 22.62 -17.51 22.67
C GLU A 148 21.72 -17.70 23.91
N GLY A 149 20.60 -18.43 23.80
CA GLY A 149 19.65 -18.61 24.90
C GLY A 149 18.90 -17.32 25.28
N ARG A 150 18.95 -16.28 24.45
CA ARG A 150 18.25 -15.00 24.66
C ARG A 150 16.80 -15.05 24.24
N LEU A 151 16.44 -15.98 23.37
CA LEU A 151 15.08 -16.23 22.89
C LEU A 151 14.84 -17.74 22.88
N SER A 152 13.79 -18.21 23.53
CA SER A 152 13.40 -19.61 23.43
C SER A 152 12.93 -19.98 22.01
N ARG A 153 13.11 -21.24 21.63
CA ARG A 153 12.63 -21.74 20.33
C ARG A 153 11.11 -21.58 20.18
N GLU A 154 10.35 -21.82 21.24
CA GLU A 154 8.90 -21.63 21.25
C GLU A 154 8.49 -20.17 20.96
N SER A 155 9.14 -19.20 21.61
CA SER A 155 8.89 -17.77 21.33
C SER A 155 9.27 -17.40 19.89
N ALA A 156 10.39 -17.93 19.38
CA ALA A 156 10.83 -17.67 18.02
C ALA A 156 9.85 -18.25 16.98
N GLU A 157 9.33 -19.46 17.19
CA GLU A 157 8.35 -20.10 16.30
C GLU A 157 7.03 -19.32 16.23
N LYS A 158 6.63 -18.63 17.31
CA LYS A 158 5.44 -17.76 17.31
C LYS A 158 5.67 -16.42 16.60
N ILE A 159 6.88 -15.87 16.71
CA ILE A 159 7.20 -14.52 16.21
C ILE A 159 7.61 -14.55 14.73
N ARG A 160 8.33 -15.58 14.29
CA ARG A 160 8.82 -15.70 12.92
C ARG A 160 7.74 -15.51 11.85
N PRO A 161 6.59 -16.20 11.87
CA PRO A 161 5.58 -16.03 10.82
C PRO A 161 5.02 -14.60 10.78
N ASP A 162 4.83 -13.94 11.93
CA ASP A 162 4.37 -12.54 11.99
C ASP A 162 5.41 -11.57 11.39
N ILE A 163 6.70 -11.85 11.58
CA ILE A 163 7.81 -11.09 10.96
C ILE A 163 7.84 -11.31 9.45
N GLU A 164 7.71 -12.56 8.99
CA GLU A 164 7.70 -12.90 7.57
C GLU A 164 6.50 -12.24 6.86
N GLU A 165 5.30 -12.32 7.44
CA GLU A 165 4.11 -11.66 6.93
C GLU A 165 4.30 -10.13 6.86
N ALA A 166 4.90 -9.52 7.89
CA ALA A 166 5.22 -8.11 7.90
C ALA A 166 6.17 -7.71 6.75
N LEU A 167 7.21 -8.51 6.50
CA LEU A 167 8.15 -8.28 5.41
C LEU A 167 7.47 -8.40 4.05
N THR A 168 6.65 -9.44 3.84
CA THR A 168 5.87 -9.59 2.61
C THR A 168 4.92 -8.40 2.39
N PHE A 169 4.28 -7.92 3.45
CA PHE A 169 3.39 -6.76 3.36
C PHE A 169 4.15 -5.48 2.99
N LEU A 170 5.29 -5.20 3.63
CA LEU A 170 6.11 -4.04 3.30
C LEU A 170 6.66 -4.12 1.87
N ASP A 171 7.10 -5.30 1.45
CA ASP A 171 7.53 -5.54 0.07
C ASP A 171 6.41 -5.31 -0.94
N SER A 172 5.15 -5.66 -0.62
CA SER A 172 4.02 -5.35 -1.51
C SER A 172 3.83 -3.84 -1.76
N ILE A 173 4.32 -2.99 -0.84
CA ILE A 173 4.21 -1.52 -0.93
C ILE A 173 5.39 -0.90 -1.67
N ILE A 174 6.62 -1.34 -1.38
CA ILE A 174 7.85 -0.74 -1.92
C ILE A 174 8.64 -1.63 -2.89
N GLY A 175 8.20 -2.87 -3.15
CA GLY A 175 8.89 -3.84 -3.99
C GLY A 175 9.11 -3.35 -5.42
N LYS A 176 8.10 -2.72 -6.03
CA LYS A 176 8.25 -2.08 -7.36
C LYS A 176 9.31 -0.97 -7.38
N ARG A 177 9.45 -0.23 -6.27
CA ARG A 177 10.46 0.83 -6.14
C ARG A 177 11.86 0.24 -6.01
N LYS A 178 12.02 -0.80 -5.19
CA LYS A 178 13.27 -1.57 -5.05
C LYS A 178 13.73 -2.16 -6.38
N GLU A 179 12.79 -2.75 -7.13
CA GLU A 179 13.09 -3.31 -8.45
C GLU A 179 13.52 -2.22 -9.45
N ARG A 180 12.84 -1.06 -9.46
CA ARG A 180 13.25 0.05 -10.31
C ARG A 180 14.63 0.60 -9.95
N GLU A 181 14.92 0.78 -8.66
CA GLU A 181 16.26 1.18 -8.21
C GLU A 181 17.33 0.19 -8.65
N ARG A 182 17.07 -1.12 -8.52
CA ARG A 182 17.99 -2.17 -8.95
C ARG A 182 18.34 -2.02 -10.44
N GLN A 183 17.34 -1.85 -11.29
CA GLN A 183 17.54 -1.64 -12.73
C GLN A 183 18.38 -0.40 -13.03
N LEU A 184 18.14 0.71 -12.31
CA LEU A 184 18.92 1.94 -12.45
C LEU A 184 20.38 1.76 -11.99
N ARG A 185 20.62 0.98 -10.93
CA ARG A 185 21.97 0.63 -10.47
C ARG A 185 22.71 -0.26 -11.48
N GLU A 186 22.02 -1.21 -12.10
CA GLU A 186 22.58 -2.02 -13.19
C GLU A 186 22.94 -1.15 -14.40
N GLN A 187 22.11 -0.14 -14.73
CA GLN A 187 22.44 0.85 -15.77
C GLN A 187 23.66 1.70 -15.42
N LEU A 188 23.80 2.13 -14.16
CA LEU A 188 24.99 2.85 -13.67
C LEU A 188 26.26 1.99 -13.79
N GLU A 189 26.17 0.71 -13.45
CA GLU A 189 27.29 -0.22 -13.58
C GLU A 189 27.71 -0.40 -15.03
N ALA A 190 26.75 -0.61 -15.94
CA ALA A 190 27.01 -0.67 -17.38
C ALA A 190 27.59 0.64 -17.92
N LEU A 191 27.08 1.79 -17.47
CA LEU A 191 27.58 3.11 -17.84
C LEU A 191 29.05 3.30 -17.40
N HIS A 192 29.39 2.87 -16.18
CA HIS A 192 30.76 2.90 -15.67
C HIS A 192 31.69 1.96 -16.45
N ALA A 193 31.23 0.78 -16.85
CA ALA A 193 31.98 -0.12 -17.71
C ALA A 193 32.30 0.51 -19.08
N ARG A 194 31.30 1.12 -19.74
CA ARG A 194 31.46 1.84 -21.02
C ARG A 194 32.45 2.99 -20.93
N TYR A 195 32.40 3.76 -19.84
CA TYR A 195 33.39 4.81 -19.60
C TYR A 195 34.81 4.24 -19.46
N ARG A 196 34.98 3.13 -18.72
CA ARG A 196 36.29 2.49 -18.55
C ARG A 196 36.90 1.96 -19.83
N VAL A 197 36.09 1.54 -20.80
CA VAL A 197 36.55 1.13 -22.13
C VAL A 197 36.61 2.30 -23.12
N SER A 198 36.47 3.54 -22.65
CA SER A 198 36.50 4.77 -23.45
C SER A 198 35.44 4.83 -24.56
N GLU A 199 34.33 4.10 -24.43
CA GLU A 199 33.20 4.17 -25.36
C GLU A 199 32.41 5.48 -25.23
N ILE A 200 32.49 6.12 -24.07
CA ILE A 200 31.83 7.39 -23.78
C ILE A 200 32.81 8.38 -23.15
N SER A 201 32.56 9.68 -23.35
CA SER A 201 33.37 10.73 -22.73
C SER A 201 33.08 10.86 -21.23
N ILE A 202 34.02 11.49 -20.50
CA ILE A 202 33.80 11.82 -19.08
C ILE A 202 32.59 12.74 -18.88
N GLU A 203 32.35 13.67 -19.81
CA GLU A 203 31.21 14.58 -19.75
C GLU A 203 29.89 13.84 -19.91
N GLU A 204 29.83 12.89 -20.85
CA GLU A 204 28.65 12.05 -21.07
C GLU A 204 28.40 11.12 -19.88
N TYR A 205 29.47 10.52 -19.34
CA TYR A 205 29.41 9.70 -18.13
C TYR A 205 28.85 10.48 -16.94
N GLU A 206 29.43 11.64 -16.60
CA GLU A 206 29.00 12.44 -15.45
C GLU A 206 27.61 13.05 -15.64
N ARG A 207 27.17 13.32 -16.87
CA ARG A 207 25.78 13.72 -17.15
C ARG A 207 24.80 12.58 -16.88
N LYS A 208 24.99 11.42 -17.52
CA LYS A 208 24.08 10.26 -17.38
C LYS A 208 24.07 9.70 -15.96
N LYS A 209 25.22 9.69 -15.28
CA LYS A 209 25.33 9.29 -13.88
C LYS A 209 24.47 10.18 -12.98
N ARG A 210 24.49 11.50 -13.18
CA ARG A 210 23.62 12.43 -12.44
C ARG A 210 22.14 12.19 -12.72
N GLU A 211 21.75 12.05 -13.98
CA GLU A 211 20.36 11.77 -14.37
C GLU A 211 19.83 10.49 -13.69
N ILE A 212 20.62 9.41 -13.69
CA ILE A 212 20.22 8.15 -13.04
C ILE A 212 20.16 8.32 -11.52
N GLN A 213 21.12 9.03 -10.92
CA GLN A 213 21.11 9.30 -9.48
C GLN A 213 19.88 10.11 -9.06
N GLU A 214 19.53 11.16 -9.81
CA GLU A 214 18.32 11.96 -9.59
C GLU A 214 17.04 11.12 -9.75
N GLU A 215 17.02 10.12 -10.63
CA GLU A 215 15.90 9.19 -10.72
C GLU A 215 15.80 8.28 -9.48
N ILE A 216 16.93 7.77 -8.99
CA ILE A 216 16.98 6.97 -7.75
C ILE A 216 16.47 7.80 -6.56
N ASP A 217 16.91 9.05 -6.43
CA ASP A 217 16.51 9.93 -5.33
C ASP A 217 15.00 10.23 -5.38
N ARG A 218 14.45 10.48 -6.58
CA ARG A 218 13.01 10.65 -6.83
C ARG A 218 12.19 9.41 -6.44
N ILE A 219 12.68 8.20 -6.69
CA ILE A 219 11.98 6.95 -6.32
C ILE A 219 11.75 6.88 -4.81
N TRP A 220 12.69 7.40 -4.02
CA TRP A 220 12.64 7.33 -2.56
C TRP A 220 12.10 8.59 -1.89
N GLY A 221 11.79 9.64 -2.68
CA GLY A 221 11.31 10.92 -2.17
C GLY A 221 12.41 11.72 -1.46
N VAL A 222 13.67 11.49 -1.84
CA VAL A 222 14.79 12.36 -1.47
C VAL A 222 14.82 13.52 -2.47
N PRO A 223 14.82 14.78 -2.01
CA PRO A 223 14.87 15.95 -2.90
C PRO A 223 16.16 16.02 -3.72
#